data_AF-A0A3C2B0N9-F1
#
_entry.id   AF-A0A3C2B0N9-F1
#
_cell.length_a   1.000
_cell.length_b   1.000
_cell.length_c   1.000
_cell.angle_alpha   90.00
_cell.angle_beta   90.00
_cell.angle_gamma   90.00
#
_symmetry.space_group_name_H-M   'P 1'
#
loop_
_entity.id
_entity.type
_entity.pdbx_description
1 polymer ?
#
loop_
_entity_poly.entity_id
_entity_poly.type
_entity_poly.pdbx_seq_one_letter_code
_entity_poly.pdbx_strand_id
1 'polypeptide(L)'
;MVGEVPGSFTEPRGTLTARVDQALVHSILPTAAGRPLVGGHCSGRREGGRCSVGHSRHSKKVLRSRPTSNKETPVIASLSLGSLLWALVVIFFMVTYFSMLFSVVADVFRSPDLSGVKKALWLLALLIFPVITMVVYLVSRGEAMTKRSVQQTQQAEAAFADYVRGVAAPGGGVASELEKAKALLDSGAITDAEYAALKARLLG
;
A
#
# COMPACT_ATOMS: atom_id res chain seq x y z
N MET A 1 -52.55 -10.19 -27.71
CA MET A 1 -52.38 -11.51 -27.07
C MET A 1 -50.93 -11.56 -26.61
N VAL A 2 -50.58 -11.02 -25.43
CA VAL A 2 -50.86 -11.49 -24.06
C VAL A 2 -50.10 -12.78 -23.72
N GLY A 3 -49.30 -12.71 -22.65
CA GLY A 3 -48.73 -13.84 -21.91
C GLY A 3 -47.23 -14.02 -22.15
N GLU A 4 -46.31 -14.03 -21.18
CA GLU A 4 -46.47 -14.07 -19.73
C GLU A 4 -45.11 -13.80 -19.08
N VAL A 5 -45.09 -12.98 -18.03
CA VAL A 5 -44.06 -12.98 -16.98
C VAL A 5 -44.65 -13.79 -15.82
N PRO A 6 -43.89 -14.68 -15.19
CA PRO A 6 -43.76 -14.58 -13.72
C PRO A 6 -42.33 -14.88 -13.27
N GLY A 7 -41.74 -14.06 -12.39
CA GLY A 7 -41.70 -14.35 -10.95
C GLY A 7 -40.48 -15.22 -10.63
N SER A 8 -39.66 -15.05 -9.61
CA SER A 8 -39.78 -14.36 -8.33
C SER A 8 -38.42 -14.58 -7.65
N PHE A 9 -37.55 -13.56 -7.58
CA PHE A 9 -36.37 -13.65 -6.70
C PHE A 9 -36.80 -13.14 -5.32
N THR A 10 -37.44 -14.03 -4.57
CA THR A 10 -37.71 -13.89 -3.15
C THR A 10 -36.68 -14.70 -2.38
N GLU A 11 -35.71 -14.06 -1.74
CA GLU A 11 -35.07 -14.66 -0.58
C GLU A 11 -34.68 -13.59 0.45
N PRO A 12 -35.37 -13.54 1.60
CA PRO A 12 -34.95 -12.82 2.79
C PRO A 12 -34.25 -13.80 3.74
N ARG A 13 -32.96 -13.61 3.99
CA ARG A 13 -32.28 -14.15 5.18
C ARG A 13 -31.28 -13.16 5.74
N GLY A 14 -31.75 -12.39 6.71
CA GLY A 14 -30.86 -11.91 7.76
C GLY A 14 -30.40 -13.09 8.60
N THR A 15 -29.13 -13.09 9.00
CA THR A 15 -28.61 -13.41 10.34
C THR A 15 -27.12 -13.76 10.27
N LEU A 16 -26.40 -13.35 11.33
CA LEU A 16 -25.06 -13.75 11.70
C LEU A 16 -23.89 -13.24 10.83
N THR A 17 -23.31 -12.12 11.25
CA THR A 17 -21.91 -12.04 11.77
C THR A 17 -21.53 -10.58 12.04
N ALA A 18 -22.36 -9.87 12.80
CA ALA A 18 -21.96 -8.62 13.45
C ALA A 18 -21.81 -8.90 14.95
N ARG A 19 -20.67 -9.47 15.33
CA ARG A 19 -20.30 -9.70 16.73
C ARG A 19 -18.78 -9.65 16.90
N VAL A 20 -18.25 -8.44 16.99
CA VAL A 20 -17.02 -8.09 17.70
C VAL A 20 -17.22 -6.66 18.23
N ASP A 21 -18.11 -6.48 19.21
CA ASP A 21 -17.78 -6.38 20.63
C ASP A 21 -16.92 -5.15 20.96
N GLN A 22 -17.60 -4.01 21.04
CA GLN A 22 -17.07 -2.70 21.43
C GLN A 22 -17.81 -2.24 22.69
N ALA A 23 -17.74 -3.00 23.79
CA ALA A 23 -18.42 -2.61 25.03
C ALA A 23 -17.85 -3.21 26.33
N LEU A 24 -16.56 -3.59 26.38
CA LEU A 24 -16.00 -4.28 27.55
C LEU A 24 -14.81 -3.60 28.27
N VAL A 25 -14.77 -2.27 28.39
CA VAL A 25 -13.72 -1.61 29.24
C VAL A 25 -14.26 -0.50 30.15
N HIS A 26 -15.51 -0.58 30.60
CA HIS A 26 -16.00 0.30 31.68
C HIS A 26 -16.85 -0.48 32.68
N SER A 27 -16.20 -1.28 33.54
CA SER A 27 -16.79 -1.75 34.80
C SER A 27 -15.74 -2.36 35.73
N ILE A 28 -14.93 -1.52 36.38
CA ILE A 28 -14.36 -1.83 37.71
C ILE A 28 -14.26 -0.52 38.52
N LEU A 29 -15.34 -0.18 39.24
CA LEU A 29 -15.28 0.50 40.54
C LEU A 29 -14.77 -0.53 41.59
N PRO A 30 -14.27 -0.20 42.81
CA PRO A 30 -14.95 0.68 43.76
C PRO A 30 -14.10 1.45 44.81
N THR A 31 -14.75 2.43 45.45
CA THR A 31 -14.82 2.73 46.90
C THR A 31 -13.59 2.53 47.82
N ALA A 32 -13.24 3.56 48.61
CA ALA A 32 -13.30 3.51 50.09
C ALA A 32 -12.61 4.74 50.74
N ALA A 33 -13.35 5.39 51.64
CA ALA A 33 -12.92 5.89 52.96
C ALA A 33 -11.57 6.65 53.04
N GLY A 34 -11.51 7.95 53.28
CA GLY A 34 -12.20 8.65 54.36
C GLY A 34 -11.71 8.18 55.71
N ARG A 35 -10.65 8.79 56.28
CA ARG A 35 -10.46 8.90 57.73
C ARG A 35 -9.45 9.99 58.16
N PRO A 36 -9.71 10.68 59.29
CA PRO A 36 -8.98 11.86 59.76
C PRO A 36 -7.96 11.51 60.85
N LEU A 37 -6.87 12.26 60.98
CA LEU A 37 -5.99 12.24 62.17
C LEU A 37 -5.55 13.69 62.44
N VAL A 38 -6.15 14.41 63.40
CA VAL A 38 -5.93 14.33 64.85
C VAL A 38 -4.50 14.74 65.25
N GLY A 39 -4.41 15.79 66.07
CA GLY A 39 -3.42 15.82 67.16
C GLY A 39 -2.38 16.93 67.15
N GLY A 40 -2.80 18.20 67.11
CA GLY A 40 -1.99 19.27 67.69
C GLY A 40 -2.10 19.22 69.21
N HIS A 41 -0.98 19.03 69.92
CA HIS A 41 -0.81 19.40 71.34
C HIS A 41 0.68 19.69 71.57
N CYS A 42 1.00 20.98 71.70
CA CYS A 42 2.22 21.44 72.36
C CYS A 42 1.91 21.50 73.86
N SER A 43 2.65 20.75 74.67
CA SER A 43 2.63 20.91 76.12
C SER A 43 4.07 20.97 76.61
N GLY A 44 4.46 22.14 77.10
CA GLY A 44 5.77 22.39 77.70
C GLY A 44 5.83 21.97 79.16
N ARG A 45 7.04 21.64 79.61
CA ARG A 45 7.48 21.70 81.02
C ARG A 45 9.02 21.65 81.01
N ARG A 46 9.69 22.79 81.19
CA ARG A 46 10.29 23.33 82.42
C ARG A 46 11.35 22.45 83.09
N GLU A 47 12.43 23.16 83.40
CA GLU A 47 13.35 23.01 84.52
C GLU A 47 14.57 22.09 84.40
N GLY A 48 15.73 22.76 84.42
CA GLY A 48 16.73 22.48 85.44
C GLY A 48 17.92 21.65 84.99
N GLY A 49 19.13 22.15 85.23
CA GLY A 49 20.32 21.29 85.29
C GLY A 49 21.51 21.79 84.50
N ARG A 50 22.34 22.56 85.19
CA ARG A 50 23.71 22.92 84.84
C ARG A 50 24.58 21.66 84.68
N CYS A 51 25.48 21.64 83.69
CA CYS A 51 26.93 21.44 83.86
C CYS A 51 27.64 20.88 82.62
N SER A 52 28.88 21.38 82.47
CA SER A 52 30.04 20.77 81.82
C SER A 52 30.07 20.65 80.31
N VAL A 53 30.87 21.57 79.75
CA VAL A 53 31.64 21.42 78.52
C VAL A 53 32.47 20.14 78.60
N GLY A 54 32.03 19.11 77.87
CA GLY A 54 32.74 17.85 77.64
C GLY A 54 33.01 17.71 76.14
N HIS A 55 34.21 18.12 75.74
CA HIS A 55 34.70 17.97 74.39
C HIS A 55 34.97 16.48 74.13
N SER A 56 34.19 15.83 73.27
CA SER A 56 34.53 14.51 72.71
C SER A 56 33.90 14.36 71.33
N ARG A 57 34.74 14.61 70.34
CA ARG A 57 34.52 14.24 68.94
C ARG A 57 34.39 12.72 68.86
N HIS A 58 33.19 12.23 68.62
CA HIS A 58 33.01 10.95 67.95
C HIS A 58 31.78 11.06 67.07
N SER A 59 31.98 11.60 65.86
CA SER A 59 31.02 11.50 64.76
C SER A 59 30.75 10.03 64.50
N LYS A 60 29.64 9.52 65.03
CA LYS A 60 29.00 8.33 64.47
C LYS A 60 28.57 8.72 63.06
N LYS A 61 29.42 8.40 62.09
CA LYS A 61 29.11 8.54 60.68
C LYS A 61 27.99 7.55 60.41
N VAL A 62 26.75 8.07 60.45
CA VAL A 62 25.57 7.43 59.87
C VAL A 62 25.96 7.12 58.43
N LEU A 63 26.37 5.88 58.18
CA LEU A 63 26.57 5.35 56.84
C LEU A 63 25.18 5.23 56.23
N ARG A 64 24.70 6.38 55.76
CA ARG A 64 23.51 6.52 54.95
C ARG A 64 23.80 5.72 53.68
N SER A 65 23.28 4.50 53.62
CA SER A 65 23.21 3.72 52.39
C SER A 65 22.61 4.64 51.32
N ARG A 66 23.42 4.99 50.33
CA ARG A 66 22.95 5.72 49.16
C ARG A 66 21.95 4.79 48.46
N PRO A 67 20.67 5.16 48.27
CA PRO A 67 19.87 4.45 47.30
C PRO A 67 20.59 4.61 45.96
N THR A 68 21.05 3.51 45.39
CA THR A 68 21.48 3.47 44.00
C THR A 68 20.25 3.87 43.19
N SER A 69 20.14 5.16 42.88
CA SER A 69 19.21 5.68 41.90
C SER A 69 19.54 4.94 40.62
N ASN A 70 18.76 3.89 40.36
CA ASN A 70 18.78 3.21 39.10
C ASN A 70 18.44 4.28 38.09
N LYS A 71 19.48 4.79 37.42
CA LYS A 71 19.36 5.65 36.26
C LYS A 71 18.87 4.75 35.15
N GLU A 72 17.61 4.35 35.27
CA GLU A 72 16.78 3.90 34.18
C GLU A 72 16.60 5.14 33.31
N THR A 73 17.65 5.48 32.56
CA THR A 73 17.54 6.47 31.50
C THR A 73 16.53 5.88 30.54
N PRO A 74 15.33 6.47 30.43
CA PRO A 74 14.32 5.92 29.56
C PRO A 74 14.91 5.95 28.14
N VAL A 75 15.10 4.76 27.55
CA VAL A 75 15.74 4.51 26.25
C VAL A 75 15.12 5.29 25.08
N ILE A 76 13.98 5.93 25.32
CA ILE A 76 13.28 6.84 24.43
C ILE A 76 13.91 8.25 24.35
N ALA A 77 14.73 8.66 25.31
CA ALA A 77 15.33 10.01 25.36
C ALA A 77 16.69 10.13 24.63
N SER A 78 17.31 9.01 24.23
CA SER A 78 18.59 9.00 23.49
C SER A 78 18.43 8.90 21.97
N LEU A 79 17.19 8.85 21.48
CA LEU A 79 16.89 8.95 20.05
C LEU A 79 17.04 10.41 19.59
N SER A 80 18.29 10.87 19.49
CA SER A 80 18.60 12.10 18.78
C SER A 80 18.00 12.05 17.38
N LEU A 81 17.47 13.18 16.88
CA LEU A 81 16.90 13.26 15.54
C LEU A 81 17.85 12.72 14.47
N GLY A 82 19.17 12.93 14.63
CA GLY A 82 20.18 12.36 13.74
C GLY A 82 20.20 10.82 13.75
N SER A 83 20.06 10.20 14.92
CA SER A 83 19.99 8.74 15.05
C SER A 83 18.71 8.17 14.44
N LEU A 84 17.59 8.87 14.59
CA LEU A 84 16.31 8.51 13.97
C LEU A 84 16.35 8.64 12.44
N LEU A 85 16.88 9.75 11.93
CA LEU A 85 17.07 9.97 10.49
C LEU A 85 18.02 8.95 9.89
N TRP A 86 19.12 8.64 10.57
CA TRP A 86 20.05 7.61 10.14
C TRP A 86 19.40 6.22 10.14
N ALA A 87 18.66 5.87 11.19
CA ALA A 87 17.92 4.61 11.25
C ALA A 87 16.84 4.52 10.15
N LEU A 88 16.12 5.61 9.87
CA LEU A 88 15.15 5.69 8.77
C LEU A 88 15.82 5.43 7.42
N VAL A 89 16.99 6.04 7.17
CA VAL A 89 17.77 5.82 5.95
C VAL A 89 18.21 4.36 5.86
N VAL A 90 18.76 3.79 6.93
CA VAL A 90 19.18 2.37 6.95
C VAL A 90 18.00 1.44 6.70
N ILE A 91 16.86 1.65 7.36
CA ILE A 91 15.65 0.85 7.17
C ILE A 91 15.09 1.03 5.75
N PHE A 92 15.10 2.25 5.20
CA PHE A 92 14.69 2.52 3.83
C PHE A 92 15.54 1.72 2.83
N PHE A 93 16.86 1.80 2.93
CA PHE A 93 17.76 1.01 2.08
C PHE A 93 17.57 -0.49 2.30
N MET A 94 17.32 -0.95 3.52
CA MET A 94 17.05 -2.35 3.82
C MET A 94 15.76 -2.83 3.11
N VAL A 95 14.66 -2.07 3.24
CA VAL A 95 13.38 -2.39 2.59
C VAL A 95 13.52 -2.36 1.07
N THR A 96 14.17 -1.34 0.50
CA THR A 96 14.43 -1.26 -0.94
C THR A 96 15.32 -2.40 -1.42
N TYR A 97 16.34 -2.78 -0.65
CA TYR A 97 17.22 -3.92 -0.96
C TYR A 97 16.43 -5.23 -1.02
N PHE A 98 15.61 -5.54 -0.01
CA PHE A 98 14.77 -6.73 -0.04
C PHE A 98 13.70 -6.68 -1.13
N SER A 99 13.06 -5.52 -1.33
CA SER A 99 12.08 -5.33 -2.40
C SER A 99 12.68 -5.57 -3.79
N MET A 100 13.89 -5.05 -4.05
CA MET A 100 14.64 -5.32 -5.29
C MET A 100 15.02 -6.79 -5.41
N LEU A 101 15.49 -7.42 -4.33
CA LEU A 101 15.83 -8.85 -4.33
C LEU A 101 14.61 -9.68 -4.75
N PHE A 102 13.45 -9.49 -4.11
CA PHE A 102 12.24 -10.22 -4.45
C PHE A 102 11.73 -9.91 -5.86
N SER A 103 11.79 -8.65 -6.30
CA SER A 103 11.38 -8.25 -7.65
C SER A 103 12.19 -8.99 -8.71
N VAL A 104 13.52 -9.04 -8.57
CA VAL A 104 14.39 -9.70 -9.55
C VAL A 104 14.31 -11.21 -9.46
N VAL A 105 14.18 -11.78 -8.26
CA VAL A 105 13.95 -13.22 -8.08
C VAL A 105 12.66 -13.65 -8.79
N ALA A 106 11.55 -12.93 -8.57
CA ALA A 106 10.28 -13.17 -9.25
C ALA A 106 10.43 -13.02 -10.78
N ASP A 107 11.28 -12.10 -11.20
CA ASP A 107 11.53 -11.83 -12.62
C ASP A 107 12.31 -12.94 -13.34
N VAL A 108 13.36 -13.43 -12.69
CA VAL A 108 14.19 -14.54 -13.16
C VAL A 108 13.39 -15.84 -13.16
N PHE A 109 12.52 -16.05 -12.17
CA PHE A 109 11.59 -17.17 -12.16
C PHE A 109 10.53 -17.09 -13.25
N ARG A 110 10.03 -15.88 -13.57
CA ARG A 110 9.06 -15.65 -14.65
C ARG A 110 9.65 -15.89 -16.05
N SER A 111 10.97 -15.97 -16.19
CA SER A 111 11.65 -16.21 -17.47
C SER A 111 11.98 -17.70 -17.64
N PRO A 112 11.16 -18.51 -18.34
CA PRO A 112 11.41 -19.92 -18.58
C PRO A 112 12.55 -20.17 -19.59
N ASP A 113 12.89 -19.19 -20.43
CA ASP A 113 13.90 -19.28 -21.51
C ASP A 113 15.37 -19.32 -21.05
N LEU A 114 15.66 -19.06 -19.77
CA LEU A 114 17.02 -18.98 -19.25
C LEU A 114 17.44 -20.28 -18.56
N SER A 115 18.52 -20.90 -19.03
CA SER A 115 19.14 -22.06 -18.38
C SER A 115 19.51 -21.75 -16.93
N GLY A 116 19.36 -22.73 -16.02
CA GLY A 116 19.50 -22.53 -14.57
C GLY A 116 20.84 -21.92 -14.14
N VAL A 117 21.92 -22.15 -14.90
CA VAL A 117 23.25 -21.56 -14.65
C VAL A 117 23.25 -20.04 -14.86
N LYS A 118 22.58 -19.54 -15.90
CA LYS A 118 22.45 -18.09 -16.13
C LYS A 118 21.65 -17.42 -15.00
N LYS A 119 20.64 -18.12 -14.47
CA LYS A 119 19.85 -17.65 -13.32
C LYS A 119 20.72 -17.53 -12.06
N ALA A 120 21.58 -18.52 -11.79
CA ALA A 120 22.48 -18.49 -10.64
C ALA A 120 23.54 -17.39 -10.74
N LEU A 121 24.15 -17.19 -11.91
CA LEU A 121 25.12 -16.11 -12.12
C LEU A 121 24.49 -14.73 -11.93
N TRP A 122 23.24 -14.56 -12.39
CA TRP A 122 22.46 -13.36 -12.17
C TRP A 122 22.26 -13.04 -10.69
N LEU A 123 21.86 -14.04 -9.90
CA LEU A 123 21.68 -13.91 -8.45
C LEU A 123 23.00 -13.59 -7.71
N LEU A 124 24.12 -14.15 -8.16
CA LEU A 124 25.43 -13.89 -7.55
C LEU A 124 25.96 -12.49 -7.89
N ALA A 125 25.82 -12.04 -9.15
CA ALA A 125 26.21 -10.69 -9.56
C ALA A 125 25.39 -9.60 -8.84
N LEU A 126 24.10 -9.85 -8.62
CA LEU A 126 23.17 -9.00 -7.84
C LEU A 126 23.64 -8.76 -6.40
N LEU A 127 24.20 -9.79 -5.76
CA LEU A 127 24.61 -9.73 -4.36
C LEU A 127 25.81 -8.81 -4.14
N ILE A 128 26.70 -8.69 -5.12
CA ILE A 128 27.98 -7.98 -4.97
C ILE A 128 27.92 -6.55 -5.52
N PHE A 129 27.18 -6.29 -6.60
CA PHE A 129 27.20 -4.98 -7.28
C PHE A 129 25.81 -4.48 -7.69
N PRO A 130 25.06 -3.80 -6.80
CA PRO A 130 23.71 -3.31 -7.10
C PRO A 130 23.66 -2.31 -8.26
N VAL A 131 24.68 -1.44 -8.37
CA VAL A 131 24.75 -0.43 -9.46
C VAL A 131 25.02 -1.08 -10.82
N ILE A 132 25.99 -1.99 -10.89
CA ILE A 132 26.32 -2.72 -12.13
C ILE A 132 25.13 -3.58 -12.56
N THR A 133 24.40 -4.11 -11.59
CA THR A 133 23.26 -4.95 -11.92
C THR A 133 22.13 -4.19 -12.64
N MET A 134 21.85 -2.94 -12.30
CA MET A 134 20.87 -2.14 -13.03
C MET A 134 21.23 -1.99 -14.51
N VAL A 135 22.51 -1.76 -14.80
CA VAL A 135 23.00 -1.64 -16.18
C VAL A 135 22.90 -2.97 -16.92
N VAL A 136 23.35 -4.07 -16.30
CA VAL A 136 23.27 -5.42 -16.90
C VAL A 136 21.81 -5.85 -17.10
N TYR A 137 20.89 -5.45 -16.22
CA TYR A 137 19.46 -5.77 -16.31
C TYR A 137 18.81 -5.10 -17.50
N LEU A 138 19.03 -3.79 -17.66
CA LEU A 138 18.57 -3.04 -18.83
C LEU A 138 19.03 -3.67 -20.13
N VAL A 139 20.31 -4.06 -20.22
CA VAL A 139 20.86 -4.71 -21.43
C VAL A 139 20.24 -6.09 -21.66
N SER A 140 20.17 -6.92 -20.62
CA SER A 140 19.60 -8.28 -20.74
C SER A 140 18.11 -8.31 -21.06
N ARG A 141 17.37 -7.26 -20.66
CA ARG A 141 15.91 -7.22 -20.75
C ARG A 141 15.38 -6.42 -21.93
N GLY A 142 16.19 -5.56 -22.54
CA GLY A 142 15.84 -4.85 -23.77
C GLY A 142 15.42 -5.79 -24.90
N GLU A 143 16.08 -6.94 -25.04
CA GLU A 143 15.79 -7.91 -26.11
C GLU A 143 14.40 -8.58 -26.01
N ALA A 144 13.88 -8.75 -24.79
CA ALA A 144 12.57 -9.36 -24.58
C ALA A 144 11.41 -8.44 -25.01
N MET A 145 11.61 -7.13 -25.00
CA MET A 145 10.61 -6.16 -25.46
C MET A 145 10.59 -6.05 -26.99
N THR A 146 11.73 -6.19 -27.66
CA THR A 146 11.79 -6.11 -29.13
C THR A 146 11.03 -7.26 -29.80
N LYS A 147 11.16 -8.50 -29.30
CA LYS A 147 10.44 -9.64 -29.91
C LYS A 147 8.91 -9.55 -29.76
N ARG A 148 8.43 -9.10 -28.60
CA ARG A 148 6.99 -8.99 -28.34
C ARG A 148 6.37 -7.75 -28.95
N SER A 149 7.09 -6.62 -28.97
CA SER A 149 6.61 -5.42 -29.67
C SER A 149 6.48 -5.69 -31.17
N VAL A 150 7.46 -6.36 -31.79
CA VAL A 150 7.35 -6.74 -33.21
C VAL A 150 6.15 -7.68 -33.45
N GLN A 151 5.90 -8.66 -32.59
CA GLN A 151 4.73 -9.54 -32.72
C GLN A 151 3.41 -8.80 -32.49
N GLN A 152 3.33 -7.90 -31.50
CA GLN A 152 2.15 -7.09 -31.22
C GLN A 152 1.88 -6.08 -32.33
N THR A 153 2.92 -5.46 -32.88
CA THR A 153 2.83 -4.57 -34.04
C THR A 153 2.34 -5.34 -35.27
N GLN A 154 2.90 -6.52 -35.56
CA GLN A 154 2.41 -7.36 -36.67
C GLN A 154 0.96 -7.79 -36.49
N GLN A 155 0.54 -8.15 -35.27
CA GLN A 155 -0.86 -8.50 -34.99
C GLN A 155 -1.80 -7.30 -35.12
N ALA A 156 -1.38 -6.12 -34.67
CA ALA A 156 -2.15 -4.89 -34.82
C ALA A 156 -2.25 -4.45 -36.29
N GLU A 157 -1.17 -4.57 -37.06
CA GLU A 157 -1.15 -4.30 -38.51
C GLU A 157 -2.06 -5.28 -39.27
N ALA A 158 -2.02 -6.58 -38.93
CA ALA A 158 -2.89 -7.57 -39.55
C ALA A 158 -4.38 -7.28 -39.27
N ALA A 159 -4.73 -6.99 -38.01
CA ALA A 159 -6.10 -6.63 -37.65
C ALA A 159 -6.59 -5.35 -38.34
N PHE A 160 -5.71 -4.36 -38.51
CA PHE A 160 -6.02 -3.13 -39.23
C PHE A 160 -6.17 -3.37 -40.74
N ALA A 161 -5.28 -4.17 -41.34
CA ALA A 161 -5.37 -4.53 -42.75
C ALA A 161 -6.66 -5.32 -43.07
N ASP A 162 -7.07 -6.21 -42.17
CA ASP A 162 -8.34 -6.95 -42.29
C ASP A 162 -9.54 -6.02 -42.15
N TYR A 163 -9.50 -5.07 -41.21
CA TYR A 163 -10.54 -4.03 -41.08
C TYR A 163 -10.65 -3.20 -42.35
N VAL A 164 -9.52 -2.67 -42.87
CA VAL A 164 -9.46 -1.87 -44.10
C VAL A 164 -9.96 -2.67 -45.30
N ARG A 165 -9.57 -3.95 -45.42
CA ARG A 165 -10.05 -4.83 -46.49
C ARG A 165 -11.55 -5.11 -46.36
N GLY A 166 -12.07 -5.25 -45.14
CA GLY A 166 -13.50 -5.40 -44.88
C GLY A 166 -14.30 -4.16 -45.28
N VAL A 167 -13.79 -2.95 -44.99
CA VAL A 167 -14.47 -1.68 -45.33
C VAL A 167 -14.23 -1.19 -46.76
N ALA A 168 -13.19 -1.69 -47.44
CA ALA A 168 -12.86 -1.39 -48.82
C ALA A 168 -13.32 -2.49 -49.80
N ALA A 169 -13.84 -3.61 -49.29
CA ALA A 169 -14.44 -4.64 -50.12
C ALA A 169 -15.63 -4.05 -50.91
N PRO A 170 -15.80 -4.42 -52.19
CA PRO A 170 -16.92 -3.95 -52.99
C PRO A 170 -18.26 -4.29 -52.29
N GLY A 171 -18.98 -3.27 -51.84
CA GLY A 171 -20.29 -3.41 -51.21
C GLY A 171 -20.35 -3.27 -49.68
N GLY A 172 -19.22 -3.05 -48.99
CA GLY A 172 -19.17 -2.87 -47.54
C GLY A 172 -18.34 -1.67 -47.12
N GLY A 173 -18.84 -0.46 -47.28
CA GLY A 173 -18.16 0.78 -46.87
C GLY A 173 -18.99 2.02 -47.17
N VAL A 174 -18.65 3.16 -46.56
CA VAL A 174 -19.39 4.43 -46.66
C VAL A 174 -19.73 4.82 -48.12
N ALA A 175 -18.78 4.63 -49.04
CA ALA A 175 -19.00 4.89 -50.47
C ALA A 175 -20.04 3.96 -51.10
N SER A 176 -20.01 2.66 -50.77
CA SER A 176 -20.98 1.68 -51.27
C SER A 176 -22.38 1.83 -50.65
N GLU A 177 -22.48 2.32 -49.41
CA GLU A 177 -23.76 2.69 -48.79
C GLU A 177 -24.35 3.94 -49.44
N LEU A 178 -23.51 4.90 -49.81
CA LEU A 178 -23.93 6.09 -50.54
C LEU A 178 -24.42 5.76 -51.95
N GLU A 179 -23.77 4.82 -52.65
CA GLU A 179 -24.23 4.30 -53.94
C GLU A 179 -25.59 3.60 -53.84
N LYS A 180 -25.79 2.74 -52.82
CA LYS A 180 -27.09 2.08 -52.57
C LYS A 180 -28.18 3.10 -52.24
N ALA A 181 -27.88 4.10 -51.41
CA ALA A 181 -28.82 5.17 -51.08
C ALA A 181 -29.23 5.98 -52.33
N LYS A 182 -28.28 6.24 -53.24
CA LYS A 182 -28.59 6.90 -54.53
C LYS A 182 -29.48 6.02 -55.43
N ALA A 183 -29.22 4.72 -55.50
CA ALA A 183 -30.05 3.81 -56.27
C ALA A 183 -31.50 3.74 -55.74
N LEU A 184 -31.71 3.89 -54.43
CA LEU A 184 -33.04 3.98 -53.82
C LEU A 184 -33.76 5.30 -54.12
N LEU A 185 -33.02 6.40 -54.25
CA LEU A 185 -33.57 7.70 -54.66
C LEU A 185 -33.99 7.65 -56.13
N ASP A 186 -33.13 7.10 -56.99
CA ASP A 186 -33.39 6.98 -58.43
C ASP A 186 -34.55 6.00 -58.73
N SER A 187 -34.80 5.03 -57.84
CA SER A 187 -35.98 4.14 -57.92
C SER A 187 -37.26 4.72 -57.29
N GLY A 188 -37.17 5.90 -56.67
CA GLY A 188 -38.29 6.56 -55.99
C GLY A 188 -38.70 5.89 -54.68
N ALA A 189 -37.88 4.97 -54.14
CA ALA A 189 -38.15 4.28 -52.87
C ALA A 189 -37.92 5.19 -51.65
N ILE A 190 -37.11 6.25 -51.79
CA ILE A 190 -36.85 7.27 -50.78
C ILE A 190 -36.94 8.67 -51.39
N THR A 191 -37.17 9.67 -50.55
CA THR A 191 -37.24 11.08 -50.92
C THR A 191 -35.87 11.78 -50.82
N ASP A 192 -35.70 12.92 -51.49
CA ASP A 192 -34.47 13.72 -51.44
C ASP A 192 -34.07 14.13 -50.01
N ALA A 193 -35.05 14.42 -49.16
CA ALA A 193 -34.82 14.77 -47.75
C ALA A 193 -34.26 13.58 -46.95
N GLU A 194 -34.74 12.37 -47.20
CA GLU A 194 -34.25 11.15 -46.56
C GLU A 194 -32.84 10.80 -47.04
N TYR A 195 -32.57 10.92 -48.34
CA TYR A 195 -31.23 10.74 -48.90
C TYR A 195 -30.21 11.73 -48.29
N ALA A 196 -30.59 13.01 -48.12
CA ALA A 196 -29.74 14.01 -47.49
C ALA A 196 -29.42 13.67 -46.01
N ALA A 197 -30.40 13.15 -45.26
CA ALA A 197 -30.21 12.68 -43.88
C ALA A 197 -29.27 11.47 -43.80
N LEU A 198 -29.40 10.51 -44.71
CA LEU A 198 -28.49 9.36 -44.82
C LEU A 198 -27.06 9.78 -45.18
N LYS A 199 -26.89 10.70 -46.13
CA LYS A 199 -25.58 11.24 -46.51
C LYS A 199 -24.91 11.98 -45.35
N ALA A 200 -25.65 12.79 -44.61
CA ALA A 200 -25.13 13.50 -43.44
C ALA A 200 -24.69 12.55 -42.33
N ARG A 201 -25.41 11.44 -42.11
CA ARG A 201 -25.05 10.40 -41.12
C ARG A 201 -23.81 9.59 -41.50
N LEU A 202 -23.55 9.43 -42.80
CA LEU A 202 -22.43 8.64 -43.32
C LEU A 202 -21.11 9.43 -43.42
N LEU A 203 -21.18 10.76 -43.56
CA LEU A 203 -20.03 11.66 -43.71
C LEU A 203 -19.74 12.53 -42.46
N GLY A 204 -20.59 12.42 -41.43
CA GLY A 204 -20.58 13.25 -40.23
C GLY A 204 -20.00 12.56 -39.01
#